data_AF-A0A2J7ZLF7-F1
#
_entry.id   AF-A0A2J7ZLF7-F1
#
_cell.length_a   1.000
_cell.length_b   1.000
_cell.length_c   1.000
_cell.angle_alpha   90.00
_cell.angle_beta   90.00
_cell.angle_gamma   90.00
#
_symmetry.space_group_name_H-M   'P 1'
#
loop_
_entity.id
_entity.type
_entity.pdbx_description
1 polymer ?
#
loop_
_entity_poly.entity_id
_entity_poly.type
_entity_poly.pdbx_seq_one_letter_code
_entity_poly.pdbx_strand_id
1 'polypeptide(L)'
;EFTAEAVRRRNLIKKVALKIKNIHMVAAWNKWFEAVLLRREVKAKTSRAIRFMLNQALAKGWNSWRAYVEHRRYIKKVVNRWKNPHKARALRAWVDRTQWKKRMKVILQRVAVRLTKRTLIMAWEAWWQAIQDRKIGDQLTTKEQLVVTVKELREENERLRRDNERFVRLIDSGEWGRGRVAELVSAGEILKGERDALLKLIQGLRREYEAVQHAKVAQEDEMLALKDRMLLGGAARNRMLVKGGSSFNALVRAMKQDLVEGGTGAQAAARDPNLLYQVDKLSLDQVTVYPDGELNVQAVAAVPGAAAFARPISAGRGLRNPPISPSPVQPMRMPQGFPHPSASPSPGRMDVAMPAGRAGHPLAVGASPGGGRPVSREEVVARLQSLSKEELDGFEAALRAQKAAGGGRGGPPPRGPGGMASSSPGYR
;
A
#
# COMPACT_ATOMS: atom_id res chain seq x y z
N GLU A 1 61.34 7.94 142.11
CA GLU A 1 60.82 8.82 141.02
C GLU A 1 61.83 9.89 140.58
N PHE A 2 62.46 10.64 141.51
CA PHE A 2 63.43 11.70 141.23
C PHE A 2 64.65 11.28 140.34
N THR A 3 65.16 10.06 140.50
CA THR A 3 66.30 9.54 139.72
C THR A 3 65.94 9.18 138.28
N ALA A 4 64.74 8.67 138.04
CA ALA A 4 64.25 8.36 136.69
C ALA A 4 63.95 9.63 135.88
N GLU A 5 63.52 10.71 136.53
CA GLU A 5 63.38 12.02 135.88
C GLU A 5 64.73 12.64 135.49
N ALA A 6 65.74 12.55 136.36
CA ALA A 6 67.08 13.05 136.06
C ALA A 6 67.70 12.35 134.84
N VAL A 7 67.55 11.02 134.74
CA VAL A 7 68.00 10.24 133.57
C VAL A 7 67.24 10.62 132.30
N ARG A 8 65.92 10.81 132.38
CA ARG A 8 65.09 11.28 131.25
C ARG A 8 65.54 12.66 130.77
N ARG A 9 65.76 13.63 131.68
CA ARG A 9 66.26 14.97 131.35
C ARG A 9 67.64 14.93 130.69
N ARG A 10 68.57 14.12 131.21
CA ARG A 10 69.91 13.94 130.61
C ARG A 10 69.83 13.37 129.19
N ASN A 11 68.99 12.36 128.97
CA ASN A 11 68.81 11.76 127.65
C ASN A 11 68.14 12.73 126.67
N LEU A 12 67.21 13.56 127.14
CA LEU A 12 66.60 14.61 126.33
C LEU A 12 67.64 15.66 125.91
N ILE A 13 68.47 16.15 126.83
CA ILE A 13 69.55 17.10 126.52
C ILE A 13 70.54 16.49 125.52
N LYS A 14 70.94 15.22 125.68
CA LYS A 14 71.80 14.52 124.71
C LYS A 14 71.16 14.44 123.32
N LYS A 15 69.87 14.09 123.24
CA LYS A 15 69.12 14.05 121.97
C LYS A 15 69.04 15.43 121.33
N VAL A 16 68.76 16.47 122.11
CA VAL A 16 68.71 17.86 121.64
C VAL A 16 70.08 18.33 121.15
N ALA A 17 71.15 18.09 121.91
CA ALA A 17 72.52 18.45 121.52
C ALA A 17 72.97 17.71 120.25
N LEU A 18 72.65 16.42 120.12
CA LEU A 18 72.93 15.65 118.90
C LEU A 18 72.14 16.18 117.71
N LYS A 19 70.87 16.54 117.91
CA LYS A 19 70.03 17.17 116.89
C LYS A 19 70.62 18.51 116.44
N ILE A 20 71.03 19.37 117.38
CA ILE A 20 71.69 20.66 117.07
C ILE A 20 72.99 20.45 116.31
N LYS A 21 73.85 19.53 116.75
CA LYS A 21 75.10 19.19 116.04
C LYS A 21 74.82 18.71 114.62
N ASN A 22 73.87 17.79 114.45
CA ASN A 22 73.50 17.28 113.14
C ASN A 22 72.94 18.38 112.24
N ILE A 23 72.14 19.31 112.77
CA ILE A 23 71.65 20.48 112.03
C ILE A 23 72.83 21.34 111.54
N HIS A 24 73.81 21.64 112.39
CA HIS A 24 74.98 22.43 111.99
C HIS A 24 75.86 21.73 110.96
N MET A 25 76.07 20.41 111.10
CA MET A 25 76.82 19.63 110.13
C MET A 25 76.12 19.58 108.77
N VAL A 26 74.80 19.33 108.75
CA VAL A 26 74.00 19.35 107.52
C VAL A 26 73.99 20.74 106.90
N ALA A 27 73.88 21.81 107.69
CA ALA A 27 73.94 23.18 107.18
C ALA A 27 75.31 23.53 106.58
N ALA A 28 76.41 23.11 107.22
CA ALA A 28 77.76 23.31 106.70
C ALA A 28 77.99 22.51 105.41
N TRP A 29 77.53 21.25 105.37
CA TRP A 29 77.61 20.40 104.18
C TRP A 29 76.80 20.99 103.01
N ASN A 30 75.57 21.43 103.27
CA ASN A 30 74.73 22.07 102.25
C ASN A 30 75.38 23.35 101.74
N LYS A 31 75.93 24.22 102.61
CA LYS A 31 76.65 25.42 102.17
C LYS A 31 77.87 25.09 101.31
N TRP A 32 78.65 24.09 101.69
CA TRP A 32 79.78 23.64 100.89
C TRP A 32 79.34 23.09 99.53
N PHE A 33 78.30 22.25 99.51
CA PHE A 33 77.73 21.68 98.30
C PHE A 33 77.19 22.76 97.35
N GLU A 34 76.42 23.72 97.86
CA GLU A 34 75.97 24.90 97.11
C GLU A 34 77.15 25.71 96.56
N ALA A 35 78.20 25.94 97.35
CA ALA A 35 79.40 26.64 96.88
C ALA A 35 80.16 25.87 95.78
N VAL A 36 80.15 24.54 95.80
CA VAL A 36 80.72 23.70 94.72
C VAL A 36 79.84 23.77 93.47
N LEU A 37 78.52 23.67 93.61
CA LEU A 37 77.58 23.79 92.50
C LEU A 37 77.66 25.17 91.83
N LEU A 38 77.64 26.25 92.61
CA LEU A 38 77.79 27.61 92.10
C LEU A 38 79.12 27.77 91.35
N ARG A 39 80.23 27.26 91.88
CA ARG A 39 81.53 27.29 91.19
C ARG A 39 81.51 26.54 89.86
N ARG A 40 80.88 25.36 89.82
CA ARG A 40 80.73 24.58 88.59
C ARG A 40 79.85 25.30 87.57
N GLU A 41 78.75 25.89 88.02
CA GLU A 41 77.80 26.61 87.17
C GLU A 41 78.44 27.88 86.59
N VAL A 42 79.13 28.68 87.41
CA VAL A 42 79.87 29.86 86.95
C VAL A 42 80.91 29.47 85.91
N LYS A 43 81.72 28.42 86.17
CA LYS A 43 82.71 27.93 85.21
C LYS A 43 82.07 27.46 83.90
N ALA A 44 80.92 26.79 83.97
CA ALA A 44 80.19 26.34 82.78
C ALA A 44 79.61 27.53 81.99
N LYS A 45 79.02 28.52 82.67
CA LYS A 45 78.47 29.74 82.06
C LYS A 45 79.58 30.56 81.40
N THR A 46 80.69 30.81 82.07
CA THR A 46 81.84 31.54 81.50
C THR A 46 82.44 30.81 80.31
N SER A 47 82.64 29.49 80.41
CA SER A 47 83.14 28.68 79.29
C SER A 47 82.19 28.66 78.09
N ARG A 48 80.87 28.71 78.31
CA ARG A 48 79.87 28.84 77.24
C ARG A 48 79.91 30.23 76.61
N ALA A 49 79.97 31.29 77.43
CA ALA A 49 80.05 32.66 76.97
C ALA A 49 81.31 32.91 76.11
N ILE A 50 82.47 32.44 76.56
CA ILE A 50 83.73 32.57 75.82
C ILE A 50 83.64 31.82 74.48
N ARG A 51 83.14 30.58 74.47
CA ARG A 51 82.95 29.81 73.22
C ARG A 51 81.96 30.49 72.28
N PHE A 52 80.88 31.05 72.81
CA PHE A 52 79.90 31.80 72.01
C PHE A 52 80.56 33.01 71.34
N MET A 53 81.29 33.82 72.11
CA MET A 53 82.00 34.99 71.59
C MET A 53 83.06 34.61 70.54
N LEU A 54 83.83 33.55 70.80
CA LEU A 54 84.82 33.02 69.86
C LEU A 54 84.15 32.57 68.55
N ASN A 55 83.11 31.74 68.64
CA ASN A 55 82.40 31.24 67.47
C ASN A 55 81.73 32.38 66.69
N GLN A 56 81.23 33.40 67.38
CA GLN A 56 80.67 34.59 66.73
C GLN A 56 81.75 35.39 65.98
N ALA A 57 82.93 35.57 66.57
CA ALA A 57 84.06 36.24 65.91
C ALA A 57 84.54 35.45 64.68
N LEU A 58 84.68 34.12 64.80
CA LEU A 58 85.05 33.24 63.69
C LEU A 58 83.98 33.25 62.58
N ALA A 59 82.69 33.20 62.93
CA ALA A 59 81.60 33.27 61.96
C ALA A 59 81.60 34.60 61.19
N LYS A 60 81.87 35.72 61.88
CA LYS A 60 82.02 37.03 61.23
C LYS A 60 83.20 37.04 60.26
N GLY A 61 84.37 36.54 60.68
CA GLY A 61 85.56 36.43 59.82
C GLY A 61 85.35 35.50 58.62
N TRP A 62 84.65 34.38 58.82
CA TRP A 62 84.31 33.46 57.74
C TRP A 62 83.36 34.10 56.73
N ASN A 63 82.31 34.78 57.20
CA ASN A 63 81.36 35.45 56.32
C ASN A 63 82.00 36.61 55.55
N SER A 64 82.90 37.38 56.18
CA SER A 64 83.63 38.45 55.48
C SER A 64 84.59 37.87 54.42
N TRP A 65 85.31 36.80 54.73
CA TRP A 65 86.15 36.10 53.76
C TRP A 65 85.32 35.53 52.60
N ARG A 66 84.17 34.91 52.89
CA ARG A 66 83.29 34.36 51.87
C ARG A 66 82.78 35.45 50.93
N ALA A 67 82.32 36.58 51.50
CA ALA A 67 81.89 37.75 50.74
C ALA A 67 83.03 38.33 49.88
N TYR A 68 84.25 38.41 50.42
CA TYR A 68 85.44 38.82 49.67
C TYR A 68 85.71 37.88 48.48
N VAL A 69 85.65 36.57 48.68
CA VAL A 69 85.86 35.57 47.61
C VAL A 69 84.79 35.69 46.52
N GLU A 70 83.52 35.85 46.90
CA GLU A 70 82.42 36.07 45.96
C GLU A 70 82.58 37.37 45.17
N HIS A 71 82.91 38.46 45.85
CA HIS A 71 83.20 39.74 45.22
C HIS A 71 84.37 39.62 44.25
N ARG A 72 85.48 38.99 44.64
CA ARG A 72 86.64 38.74 43.78
C ARG A 72 86.27 37.91 42.54
N ARG A 73 85.43 36.88 42.70
CA ARG A 73 84.91 36.07 41.57
C ARG A 73 84.05 36.91 40.64
N TYR A 74 83.19 37.76 41.18
CA TYR A 74 82.35 38.68 40.40
C TYR A 74 83.20 39.67 39.60
N ILE A 75 84.14 40.36 40.25
CA ILE A 75 85.06 41.28 39.58
C ILE A 75 85.85 40.57 38.49
N LYS A 76 86.37 39.36 38.73
CA LYS A 76 87.06 38.57 37.69
C LYS A 76 86.17 38.29 36.48
N LYS A 77 84.88 37.96 36.68
CA LYS A 77 83.92 37.77 35.58
C LYS A 77 83.67 39.07 34.82
N VAL A 78 83.49 40.19 35.52
CA VAL A 78 83.26 41.51 34.90
C VAL A 78 84.49 41.95 34.09
N VAL A 79 85.69 41.85 34.68
CA VAL A 79 86.95 42.16 33.99
C VAL A 79 87.15 41.26 32.78
N ASN A 80 86.89 39.95 32.89
CA ASN A 80 86.97 39.04 31.74
C ASN A 80 85.98 39.40 30.62
N ARG A 81 84.78 39.89 30.98
CA ARG A 81 83.80 40.42 30.03
C ARG A 81 84.29 41.70 29.36
N TRP A 82 84.94 42.59 30.10
CA TRP A 82 85.51 43.84 29.56
C TRP A 82 86.72 43.57 28.66
N LYS A 83 87.58 42.62 29.02
CA LYS A 83 88.71 42.16 28.19
C LYS A 83 88.26 41.46 26.91
N ASN A 84 87.07 40.84 26.90
CA ASN A 84 86.56 40.09 25.75
C ASN A 84 85.13 40.55 25.36
N PRO A 85 84.95 41.80 24.91
CA PRO A 85 83.63 42.39 24.70
C PRO A 85 82.87 41.67 23.58
N HIS A 86 83.56 41.25 22.51
CA HIS A 86 82.96 40.54 21.38
C HIS A 86 82.43 39.15 21.77
N LYS A 87 83.23 38.36 22.52
CA LYS A 87 82.79 37.04 23.03
C LYS A 87 81.57 37.19 23.95
N ALA A 88 81.61 38.18 24.85
CA ALA A 88 80.50 38.45 25.76
C ALA A 88 79.23 38.96 25.06
N ARG A 89 79.37 39.69 23.94
CA ARG A 89 78.25 40.13 23.10
C ARG A 89 77.66 38.95 22.31
N ALA A 90 78.51 38.13 21.70
CA ALA A 90 78.08 36.95 20.96
C ALA A 90 77.31 35.95 21.85
N LEU A 91 77.82 35.67 23.06
CA LEU A 91 77.12 34.80 24.01
C LEU A 91 75.78 35.39 24.48
N ARG A 92 75.72 36.70 24.74
CA ARG A 92 74.45 37.37 25.06
C ARG A 92 73.46 37.25 23.91
N ALA A 93 73.87 37.61 22.70
CA ALA A 93 73.03 37.49 21.51
C ALA A 93 72.56 36.04 21.28
N TRP A 94 73.41 35.04 21.54
CA TRP A 94 73.03 33.63 21.45
C TRP A 94 72.00 33.24 22.52
N VAL A 95 72.16 33.67 23.77
CA VAL A 95 71.17 33.47 24.84
C VAL A 95 69.85 34.14 24.48
N ASP A 96 69.88 35.39 24.03
CA ASP A 96 68.67 36.13 23.65
C ASP A 96 67.97 35.45 22.47
N ARG A 97 68.73 35.02 21.46
CA ARG A 97 68.19 34.32 20.28
C ARG A 97 67.61 32.96 20.64
N THR A 98 68.25 32.19 21.51
CA THR A 98 67.74 30.88 21.96
C THR A 98 66.49 31.03 22.80
N GLN A 99 66.44 32.02 23.71
CA GLN A 99 65.24 32.35 24.48
C GLN A 99 64.11 32.85 23.59
N TRP A 100 64.41 33.71 22.60
CA TRP A 100 63.43 34.15 21.60
C TRP A 100 62.89 32.98 20.80
N LYS A 101 63.74 32.06 20.31
CA LYS A 101 63.31 30.85 19.59
C LYS A 101 62.40 29.98 20.45
N LYS A 102 62.75 29.75 21.72
CA LYS A 102 61.90 29.00 22.67
C LYS A 102 60.53 29.65 22.85
N ARG A 103 60.50 30.97 23.10
CA ARG A 103 59.25 31.73 23.23
C ARG A 103 58.41 31.68 21.95
N MET A 104 59.03 31.90 20.80
CA MET A 104 58.34 31.94 19.52
C MET A 104 57.74 30.58 19.16
N LYS A 105 58.45 29.47 19.44
CA LYS A 105 57.90 28.11 19.25
C LYS A 105 56.59 27.92 20.04
N VAL A 106 56.55 28.34 21.30
CA VAL A 106 55.34 28.25 22.14
C VAL A 106 54.21 29.13 21.59
N ILE A 107 54.52 30.36 21.20
CA ILE A 107 53.54 31.29 20.64
C ILE A 107 52.95 30.73 19.34
N LEU A 108 53.80 30.30 18.40
CA LEU A 108 53.38 29.74 17.13
C LEU A 108 52.55 28.47 17.31
N GLN A 109 52.95 27.58 18.23
CA GLN A 109 52.16 26.38 18.54
C GLN A 109 50.77 26.75 19.08
N ARG A 110 50.67 27.74 19.99
CA ARG A 110 49.38 28.22 20.51
C ARG A 110 48.53 28.87 19.42
N VAL A 111 49.14 29.63 18.51
CA VAL A 111 48.44 30.26 17.39
C VAL A 111 47.94 29.18 16.42
N ALA A 112 48.78 28.22 16.04
CA ALA A 112 48.41 27.12 15.16
C ALA A 112 47.24 26.32 15.74
N VAL A 113 47.30 25.91 17.01
CA VAL A 113 46.18 25.19 17.67
C VAL A 113 44.91 26.03 17.69
N ARG A 114 45.00 27.34 17.94
CA ARG A 114 43.81 28.22 17.90
C ARG A 114 43.23 28.33 16.50
N LEU A 115 44.06 28.47 15.46
CA LEU A 115 43.61 28.54 14.08
C LEU A 115 42.97 27.23 13.64
N THR A 116 43.58 26.07 13.92
CA THR A 116 43.00 24.77 13.56
C THR A 116 41.69 24.50 14.29
N LYS A 117 41.59 24.86 15.58
CA LYS A 117 40.34 24.75 16.32
C LYS A 117 39.27 25.68 15.74
N ARG A 118 39.63 26.93 15.41
CA ARG A 118 38.70 27.89 14.81
C ARG A 118 38.20 27.40 13.45
N THR A 119 39.07 26.89 12.59
CA THR A 119 38.65 26.35 11.28
C THR A 119 37.74 25.14 11.45
N LEU A 120 38.02 24.27 12.43
CA LEU A 120 37.17 23.12 12.74
C LEU A 120 35.80 23.54 13.26
N ILE A 121 35.74 24.52 14.17
CA ILE A 121 34.47 25.08 14.68
C ILE A 121 33.66 25.69 13.54
N MET A 122 34.30 26.51 12.70
CA MET A 122 33.62 27.12 11.54
C MET A 122 33.10 26.07 10.56
N ALA A 123 33.87 25.03 10.27
CA ALA A 123 33.43 23.95 9.39
C ALA A 123 32.26 23.16 10.00
N TRP A 124 32.28 22.92 11.31
CA TRP A 124 31.20 22.27 12.03
C TRP A 124 29.93 23.11 12.05
N GLU A 125 30.04 24.40 12.34
CA GLU A 125 28.93 25.34 12.29
C GLU A 125 28.32 25.40 10.88
N ALA A 126 29.15 25.50 9.84
CA ALA A 126 28.68 25.49 8.46
C ALA A 126 27.94 24.19 8.09
N TRP A 127 28.48 23.03 8.49
CA TRP A 127 27.81 21.74 8.27
C TRP A 127 26.48 21.64 9.01
N TRP A 128 26.46 22.08 10.27
CA TRP A 128 25.25 22.11 11.09
C TRP A 128 24.17 23.00 10.48
N GLN A 129 24.55 24.22 10.05
CA GLN A 129 23.63 25.13 9.37
C GLN A 129 23.07 24.51 8.08
N ALA A 130 23.92 23.89 7.24
CA ALA A 130 23.46 23.21 6.03
C ALA A 130 22.45 22.08 6.30
N ILE A 131 22.62 21.35 7.41
CA ILE A 131 21.63 20.33 7.84
C ILE A 131 20.33 20.99 8.31
N GLN A 132 20.41 22.07 9.08
CA GLN A 132 19.22 22.78 9.52
C GLN A 132 18.44 23.38 8.36
N ASP A 133 19.14 24.02 7.41
CA ASP A 133 18.54 24.58 6.19
C ASP A 133 17.85 23.48 5.38
N ARG A 134 18.50 22.33 5.21
CA ARG A 134 17.88 21.18 4.54
C ARG A 134 16.63 20.70 5.27
N LYS A 135 16.69 20.55 6.60
CA LYS A 135 15.55 20.12 7.40
C LYS A 135 14.38 21.10 7.29
N ILE A 136 14.66 22.40 7.33
CA ILE A 136 13.65 23.44 7.17
C ILE A 136 13.06 23.37 5.75
N GLY A 137 13.90 23.16 4.73
CA GLY A 137 13.47 22.94 3.35
C GLY A 137 12.52 21.75 3.22
N ASP A 138 12.91 20.57 3.72
CA ASP A 138 12.09 19.35 3.70
C ASP A 138 10.75 19.53 4.44
N GLN A 139 10.77 20.26 5.57
CA GLN A 139 9.55 20.61 6.30
C GLN A 139 8.65 21.56 5.51
N LEU A 140 9.23 22.53 4.80
CA LEU A 140 8.48 23.48 3.99
C LEU A 140 7.87 22.77 2.77
N THR A 141 8.60 21.91 2.07
CA THR A 141 8.06 21.14 0.94
C THR A 141 6.94 20.21 1.39
N THR A 142 7.07 19.58 2.58
CA THR A 142 6.00 18.76 3.15
C THR A 142 4.75 19.61 3.44
N LYS A 143 4.92 20.81 4.01
CA LYS A 143 3.81 21.75 4.24
C LYS A 143 3.16 22.19 2.92
N GLU A 144 3.95 22.49 1.90
CA GLU A 144 3.45 22.86 0.57
C GLU A 144 2.65 21.73 -0.06
N GLN A 145 3.15 20.50 0.00
CA GLN A 145 2.42 19.30 -0.45
C GLN A 145 1.10 19.13 0.32
N LEU A 146 1.12 19.28 1.64
CA LEU A 146 -0.11 19.24 2.45
C LEU A 146 -1.10 20.33 2.02
N VAL A 147 -0.63 21.55 1.73
CA VAL A 147 -1.50 22.63 1.24
C VAL A 147 -2.14 22.27 -0.11
N VAL A 148 -1.39 21.66 -1.03
CA VAL A 148 -1.93 21.19 -2.32
C VAL A 148 -2.98 20.10 -2.11
N THR A 149 -2.68 19.05 -1.35
CA THR A 149 -3.64 17.97 -1.06
C THR A 149 -4.92 18.48 -0.37
N VAL A 150 -4.80 19.45 0.55
CA VAL A 150 -5.97 20.08 1.20
C VAL A 150 -6.81 20.86 0.20
N LYS A 151 -6.21 21.52 -0.81
CA LYS A 151 -6.95 22.19 -1.87
C LYS A 151 -7.70 21.18 -2.74
N GLU A 152 -7.02 20.13 -3.20
CA GLU A 152 -7.63 19.06 -4.00
C GLU A 152 -8.81 18.40 -3.26
N LEU A 153 -8.65 18.07 -1.98
CA LEU A 153 -9.72 17.52 -1.15
C LEU A 153 -10.90 18.49 -0.96
N ARG A 154 -10.65 19.80 -0.93
CA ARG A 154 -11.71 20.81 -0.86
C ARG A 154 -12.48 20.89 -2.16
N GLU A 155 -11.77 20.91 -3.29
CA GLU A 155 -12.38 20.92 -4.63
C GLU A 155 -13.22 19.65 -4.87
N GLU A 156 -12.73 18.48 -4.45
CA GLU A 156 -13.47 17.23 -4.50
C GLU A 156 -14.71 17.25 -3.60
N ASN A 157 -14.60 17.76 -2.36
CA ASN A 157 -15.77 17.92 -1.49
C ASN A 157 -16.81 18.88 -2.06
N GLU A 158 -16.40 19.99 -2.66
CA GLU A 158 -17.32 20.89 -3.33
C GLU A 158 -17.98 20.24 -4.54
N ARG A 159 -17.23 19.44 -5.32
CA ARG A 159 -17.78 18.66 -6.43
C ARG A 159 -18.82 17.67 -5.93
N LEU A 160 -18.52 16.90 -4.88
CA LEU A 160 -19.46 15.97 -4.27
C LEU A 160 -20.69 16.69 -3.73
N ARG A 161 -20.54 17.89 -3.15
CA ARG A 161 -21.69 18.72 -2.75
C ARG A 161 -22.55 19.13 -3.95
N ARG A 162 -21.94 19.61 -5.04
CA ARG A 162 -22.65 19.97 -6.27
C ARG A 162 -23.37 18.76 -6.89
N ASP A 163 -22.71 17.60 -6.92
CA ASP A 163 -23.30 16.37 -7.42
C ASP A 163 -24.45 15.89 -6.51
N ASN A 164 -24.30 15.97 -5.19
CA ASN A 164 -25.37 15.68 -4.23
C ASN A 164 -26.55 16.64 -4.39
N GLU A 165 -26.32 17.95 -4.50
CA GLU A 165 -27.38 18.91 -4.80
C GLU A 165 -28.10 18.58 -6.11
N ARG A 166 -27.34 18.16 -7.14
CA ARG A 166 -27.91 17.72 -8.41
C ARG A 166 -28.75 16.46 -8.24
N PHE A 167 -28.29 15.48 -7.46
CA PHE A 167 -29.07 14.28 -7.16
C PHE A 167 -30.34 14.61 -6.38
N VAL A 168 -30.26 15.47 -5.36
CA VAL A 168 -31.43 15.95 -4.61
C VAL A 168 -32.42 16.61 -5.56
N ARG A 169 -31.99 17.55 -6.42
CA ARG A 169 -32.88 18.18 -7.41
C ARG A 169 -33.49 17.18 -8.40
N LEU A 170 -32.75 16.16 -8.83
CA LEU A 170 -33.24 15.11 -9.73
C LEU A 170 -34.28 14.19 -9.05
N ILE A 171 -34.12 13.95 -7.75
CA ILE A 171 -35.06 13.19 -6.93
C ILE A 171 -36.31 14.04 -6.69
N ASP A 172 -36.15 15.30 -6.27
CA ASP A 172 -37.24 16.23 -5.99
C ASP A 172 -38.06 16.57 -7.25
N SER A 173 -37.43 16.63 -8.43
CA SER A 173 -38.15 16.81 -9.70
C SER A 173 -38.96 15.58 -10.12
N GLY A 174 -38.77 14.44 -9.44
CA GLY A 174 -39.38 13.15 -9.76
C GLY A 174 -38.89 12.54 -11.08
N GLU A 175 -37.92 13.17 -11.75
CA GLU A 175 -37.40 12.74 -13.05
C GLU A 175 -36.59 11.45 -12.96
N TRP A 176 -36.02 11.16 -11.79
CA TRP A 176 -35.27 9.94 -11.51
C TRP A 176 -36.06 8.64 -11.81
N GLY A 177 -37.39 8.68 -11.68
CA GLY A 177 -38.30 7.58 -12.03
C GLY A 177 -39.01 7.75 -13.38
N ARG A 178 -39.04 8.96 -13.97
CA ARG A 178 -39.81 9.25 -15.20
C ARG A 178 -39.32 8.45 -16.39
N GLY A 179 -38.01 8.20 -16.54
CA GLY A 179 -37.48 7.39 -17.65
C GLY A 179 -38.03 5.96 -17.62
N ARG A 180 -37.95 5.30 -16.46
CA ARG A 180 -38.49 3.93 -16.28
C ARG A 180 -40.02 3.90 -16.38
N VAL A 181 -40.71 4.93 -15.87
CA VAL A 181 -42.17 5.06 -16.03
C VAL A 181 -42.55 5.27 -17.49
N ALA A 182 -41.82 6.09 -18.25
CA ALA A 182 -42.06 6.30 -19.67
C ALA A 182 -41.80 5.03 -20.50
N GLU A 183 -40.76 4.27 -20.18
CA GLU A 183 -40.51 2.95 -20.79
C GLU A 183 -41.65 1.97 -20.52
N LEU A 184 -42.14 1.91 -19.26
CA LEU A 184 -43.28 1.05 -18.89
C LEU A 184 -44.58 1.49 -19.56
N VAL A 185 -44.82 2.79 -19.69
CA VAL A 185 -45.99 3.34 -20.39
C VAL A 185 -45.93 3.02 -21.88
N SER A 186 -44.78 3.22 -22.53
CA SER A 186 -44.59 2.86 -23.93
C SER A 186 -44.79 1.36 -24.17
N ALA A 187 -44.25 0.51 -23.29
CA ALA A 187 -44.50 -0.92 -23.35
C ALA A 187 -45.98 -1.27 -23.17
N GLY A 188 -46.69 -0.56 -22.28
CA GLY A 188 -48.14 -0.70 -22.10
C GLY A 188 -48.96 -0.31 -23.33
N GLU A 189 -48.55 0.73 -24.06
CA GLU A 189 -49.18 1.14 -25.32
C GLU A 189 -48.99 0.10 -26.43
N ILE A 190 -47.79 -0.49 -26.53
CA ILE A 190 -47.51 -1.57 -27.47
C ILE A 190 -48.39 -2.79 -27.17
N LEU A 191 -48.43 -3.23 -25.90
CA LEU A 191 -49.27 -4.36 -25.49
C LEU A 191 -50.77 -4.10 -25.73
N LYS A 192 -51.22 -2.86 -25.53
CA LYS A 192 -52.60 -2.46 -25.85
C LYS A 192 -52.87 -2.53 -27.35
N GLY A 193 -51.93 -2.08 -28.18
CA GLY A 193 -52.00 -2.18 -29.64
C GLY A 193 -52.05 -3.64 -30.12
N GLU A 194 -51.21 -4.50 -29.55
CA GLU A 194 -51.21 -5.95 -29.80
C GLU A 194 -52.54 -6.59 -29.40
N ARG A 195 -53.06 -6.27 -28.21
CA ARG A 195 -54.36 -6.74 -27.74
C ARG A 195 -55.49 -6.33 -28.69
N ASP A 196 -55.51 -5.08 -29.13
CA ASP A 196 -56.55 -4.58 -30.03
C ASP A 196 -56.43 -5.22 -31.44
N ALA A 197 -55.22 -5.52 -31.91
CA ALA A 197 -54.99 -6.29 -33.13
C ALA A 197 -55.46 -7.74 -32.99
N LEU A 198 -55.18 -8.39 -31.86
CA LEU A 198 -55.67 -9.74 -31.54
C LEU A 198 -57.20 -9.76 -31.46
N LEU A 199 -57.83 -8.75 -30.85
CA LEU A 199 -59.30 -8.62 -30.82
C LEU A 199 -59.89 -8.47 -32.22
N LYS A 200 -59.26 -7.68 -33.09
CA LYS A 200 -59.67 -7.56 -34.50
C LYS A 200 -59.50 -8.89 -35.25
N LEU A 201 -58.42 -9.62 -35.00
CA LEU A 201 -58.20 -10.95 -35.58
C LEU A 201 -59.25 -11.94 -35.09
N ILE A 202 -59.56 -11.97 -33.79
CA ILE A 202 -60.62 -12.81 -33.22
C ILE A 202 -61.97 -12.47 -33.83
N GLN A 203 -62.30 -11.19 -33.99
CA GLN A 203 -63.52 -10.76 -34.67
C GLN A 203 -63.51 -11.15 -36.15
N GLY A 204 -62.36 -11.06 -36.82
CA GLY A 204 -62.17 -11.51 -38.20
C GLY A 204 -62.41 -13.00 -38.34
N LEU A 205 -61.73 -13.82 -37.53
CA LEU A 205 -61.89 -15.27 -37.47
C LEU A 205 -63.32 -15.67 -37.11
N ARG A 206 -63.99 -14.92 -36.23
CA ARG A 206 -65.40 -15.17 -35.90
C ARG A 206 -66.32 -14.90 -37.09
N ARG A 207 -66.09 -13.81 -37.84
CA ARG A 207 -66.85 -13.51 -39.07
C ARG A 207 -66.56 -14.52 -40.17
N GLU A 208 -65.31 -14.94 -40.34
CA GLU A 208 -64.94 -15.99 -41.29
C GLU A 208 -65.57 -17.34 -40.90
N TYR A 209 -65.55 -17.68 -39.61
CA TYR A 209 -66.23 -18.87 -39.09
C TYR A 209 -67.75 -18.80 -39.34
N GLU A 210 -68.40 -17.68 -39.02
CA GLU A 210 -69.83 -17.45 -39.31
C GLU A 210 -70.11 -17.55 -40.82
N ALA A 211 -69.27 -16.96 -41.68
CA ALA A 211 -69.41 -17.04 -43.13
C ALA A 211 -69.24 -18.47 -43.68
N VAL A 212 -68.27 -19.23 -43.15
CA VAL A 212 -68.08 -20.66 -43.50
C VAL A 212 -69.27 -21.49 -43.03
N GLN A 213 -69.81 -21.23 -41.83
CA GLN A 213 -71.02 -21.91 -41.36
C GLN A 213 -72.23 -21.57 -42.23
N HIS A 214 -72.42 -20.29 -42.59
CA HIS A 214 -73.49 -19.89 -43.51
C HIS A 214 -73.33 -20.51 -44.90
N ALA A 215 -72.11 -20.59 -45.45
CA ALA A 215 -71.85 -21.25 -46.72
C ALA A 215 -72.10 -22.76 -46.66
N LYS A 216 -71.77 -23.41 -45.53
CA LYS A 216 -72.08 -24.82 -45.28
C LYS A 216 -73.58 -25.07 -45.26
N VAL A 217 -74.34 -24.25 -44.54
CA VAL A 217 -75.81 -24.34 -44.50
C VAL A 217 -76.41 -24.09 -45.89
N ALA A 218 -75.91 -23.09 -46.63
CA ALA A 218 -76.37 -22.84 -48.00
C ALA A 218 -76.07 -24.02 -48.95
N GLN A 219 -74.90 -24.66 -48.82
CA GLN A 219 -74.60 -25.89 -49.56
C GLN A 219 -75.48 -27.07 -49.15
N GLU A 220 -75.82 -27.20 -47.86
CA GLU A 220 -76.75 -28.21 -47.37
C GLU A 220 -78.17 -27.97 -47.93
N ASP A 221 -78.63 -26.73 -47.98
CA ASP A 221 -79.91 -26.33 -48.57
C ASP A 221 -79.94 -26.52 -50.11
N GLU A 222 -78.86 -26.20 -50.82
CA GLU A 222 -78.71 -26.48 -52.26
C GLU A 222 -78.69 -27.98 -52.56
N MET A 223 -78.03 -28.78 -51.71
CA MET A 223 -78.04 -30.24 -51.77
C MET A 223 -79.43 -30.82 -51.50
N LEU A 224 -80.17 -30.26 -50.54
CA LEU A 224 -81.57 -30.62 -50.28
C LEU A 224 -82.48 -30.24 -51.46
N ALA A 225 -82.29 -29.07 -52.05
CA ALA A 225 -83.04 -28.64 -53.23
C ALA A 225 -82.72 -29.49 -54.48
N LEU A 226 -81.47 -29.94 -54.63
CA LEU A 226 -81.08 -30.91 -55.66
C LEU A 226 -81.69 -32.29 -55.39
N LYS A 227 -81.75 -32.73 -54.13
CA LYS A 227 -82.38 -33.99 -53.71
C LYS A 227 -83.89 -33.97 -53.99
N ASP A 228 -84.58 -32.89 -53.66
CA ASP A 228 -86.00 -32.71 -53.96
C ASP A 228 -86.28 -32.61 -55.47
N ARG A 229 -85.39 -31.95 -56.23
CA ARG A 229 -85.52 -31.86 -57.69
C ARG A 229 -85.25 -33.21 -58.39
N MET A 230 -84.43 -34.07 -57.81
CA MET A 230 -84.22 -35.45 -58.29
C MET A 230 -85.33 -36.42 -57.86
N LEU A 231 -86.06 -36.14 -56.77
CA LEU A 231 -87.15 -36.99 -56.28
C LEU A 231 -88.50 -36.80 -56.99
N LEU A 232 -88.66 -35.74 -57.79
CA LEU A 232 -89.92 -35.39 -58.46
C LEU A 232 -89.97 -35.73 -59.97
N GLY A 233 -89.00 -36.49 -60.49
CA GLY A 233 -88.93 -36.90 -61.89
C GLY A 233 -88.98 -38.41 -62.11
N GLY A 234 -90.16 -39.02 -62.09
CA GLY A 234 -90.46 -40.22 -62.89
C GLY A 234 -90.34 -41.60 -62.23
N ALA A 235 -91.46 -42.33 -62.26
CA ALA A 235 -91.64 -43.78 -62.17
C ALA A 235 -91.18 -44.50 -60.88
N ALA A 236 -92.07 -44.53 -59.89
CA ALA A 236 -92.10 -45.57 -58.87
C ALA A 236 -92.38 -46.93 -59.51
N ARG A 237 -91.44 -47.88 -59.38
CA ARG A 237 -91.69 -49.34 -59.29
C ARG A 237 -90.40 -50.06 -58.89
N ASN A 238 -90.47 -50.75 -57.74
CA ASN A 238 -89.49 -51.69 -57.16
C ASN A 238 -88.11 -51.12 -56.78
N ARG A 239 -88.01 -50.55 -55.56
CA ARG A 239 -86.72 -50.16 -54.96
C ARG A 239 -86.38 -51.12 -53.82
N MET A 240 -85.23 -51.77 -53.89
CA MET A 240 -84.64 -52.48 -52.75
C MET A 240 -83.42 -51.70 -52.29
N LEU A 241 -83.45 -51.22 -51.05
CA LEU A 241 -82.37 -50.42 -50.46
C LEU A 241 -81.20 -51.34 -50.11
N VAL A 242 -80.10 -51.29 -50.86
CA VAL A 242 -78.87 -52.05 -50.57
C VAL A 242 -77.86 -51.10 -49.93
N LYS A 243 -77.65 -51.23 -48.61
CA LYS A 243 -76.70 -50.41 -47.86
C LYS A 243 -75.26 -50.91 -48.06
N GLY A 244 -74.53 -50.29 -48.98
CA GLY A 244 -73.08 -50.43 -49.14
C GLY A 244 -72.59 -51.48 -50.16
N GLY A 245 -71.33 -51.34 -50.60
CA GLY A 245 -70.76 -52.18 -51.68
C GLY A 245 -70.59 -53.67 -51.32
N SER A 246 -70.51 -54.02 -50.03
CA SER A 246 -70.38 -55.43 -49.60
C SER A 246 -71.70 -56.21 -49.73
N SER A 247 -72.84 -55.56 -49.43
CA SER A 247 -74.16 -56.17 -49.51
C SER A 247 -74.64 -56.31 -50.97
N PHE A 248 -74.23 -55.41 -51.86
CA PHE A 248 -74.42 -55.55 -53.31
C PHE A 248 -73.69 -56.79 -53.87
N ASN A 249 -72.40 -56.96 -53.52
CA ASN A 249 -71.62 -58.13 -53.93
C ASN A 249 -72.17 -59.44 -53.36
N ALA A 250 -72.77 -59.43 -52.17
CA ALA A 250 -73.45 -60.59 -51.59
C ALA A 250 -74.70 -60.98 -52.39
N LEU A 251 -75.46 -60.01 -52.89
CA LEU A 251 -76.69 -60.25 -53.64
C LEU A 251 -76.44 -60.74 -55.07
N VAL A 252 -75.42 -60.19 -55.74
CA VAL A 252 -74.94 -60.70 -57.03
C VAL A 252 -74.46 -62.14 -56.90
N ARG A 253 -73.78 -62.48 -55.79
CA ARG A 253 -73.41 -63.88 -55.47
C ARG A 253 -74.63 -64.75 -55.24
N ALA A 254 -75.62 -64.30 -54.47
CA ALA A 254 -76.85 -65.05 -54.24
C ALA A 254 -77.63 -65.32 -55.54
N MET A 255 -77.77 -64.33 -56.43
CA MET A 255 -78.41 -64.52 -57.73
C MET A 255 -77.63 -65.48 -58.66
N LYS A 256 -76.30 -65.40 -58.66
CA LYS A 256 -75.45 -66.37 -59.38
C LYS A 256 -75.58 -67.77 -58.78
N GLN A 257 -75.74 -67.89 -57.47
CA GLN A 257 -75.91 -69.17 -56.79
C GLN A 257 -77.29 -69.79 -57.05
N ASP A 258 -78.35 -68.99 -57.10
CA ASP A 258 -79.72 -69.45 -57.44
C ASP A 258 -79.81 -69.98 -58.88
N LEU A 259 -79.03 -69.39 -59.81
CA LEU A 259 -78.88 -69.87 -61.19
C LEU A 259 -78.11 -71.21 -61.30
N VAL A 260 -77.30 -71.55 -60.30
CA VAL A 260 -76.46 -72.76 -60.28
C VAL A 260 -77.09 -73.89 -59.44
N GLU A 261 -77.81 -73.57 -58.36
CA GLU A 261 -78.33 -74.56 -57.39
C GLU A 261 -79.87 -74.62 -57.30
N GLY A 262 -80.60 -73.61 -57.80
CA GLY A 262 -82.07 -73.57 -57.78
C GLY A 262 -82.70 -74.38 -58.91
N GLY A 263 -83.53 -75.37 -58.56
CA GLY A 263 -84.04 -76.43 -59.46
C GLY A 263 -84.81 -76.03 -60.73
N THR A 264 -85.08 -74.74 -60.97
CA THR A 264 -85.61 -74.22 -62.26
C THR A 264 -84.58 -73.40 -63.05
N GLY A 265 -83.54 -72.87 -62.42
CA GLY A 265 -82.43 -72.13 -63.06
C GLY A 265 -81.28 -73.02 -63.54
N ALA A 266 -81.02 -74.12 -62.83
CA ALA A 266 -79.96 -75.08 -63.19
C ALA A 266 -80.17 -75.75 -64.56
N GLN A 267 -81.43 -75.90 -65.01
CA GLN A 267 -81.76 -76.44 -66.33
C GLN A 267 -81.49 -75.45 -67.49
N ALA A 268 -81.48 -74.14 -67.21
CA ALA A 268 -81.23 -73.09 -68.21
C ALA A 268 -79.73 -72.81 -68.39
N ALA A 269 -78.94 -72.90 -67.32
CA ALA A 269 -77.49 -72.72 -67.37
C ALA A 269 -76.76 -73.83 -68.17
N ALA A 270 -77.32 -75.05 -68.23
CA ALA A 270 -76.79 -76.14 -69.05
C ALA A 270 -77.07 -75.98 -70.56
N ARG A 271 -78.03 -75.12 -70.95
CA ARG A 271 -78.36 -74.85 -72.36
C ARG A 271 -77.63 -73.65 -72.95
N ASP A 272 -77.21 -72.68 -72.13
CA ASP A 272 -76.41 -71.53 -72.58
C ASP A 272 -75.47 -70.99 -71.46
N PRO A 273 -74.15 -71.19 -71.55
CA PRO A 273 -73.20 -70.72 -70.53
C PRO A 273 -73.04 -69.19 -70.47
N ASN A 274 -73.61 -68.45 -71.43
CA ASN A 274 -73.47 -67.00 -71.54
C ASN A 274 -74.42 -66.20 -70.62
N LEU A 275 -75.38 -66.86 -69.95
CA LEU A 275 -76.34 -66.22 -69.05
C LEU A 275 -75.70 -65.70 -67.76
N LEU A 276 -74.65 -66.35 -67.27
CA LEU A 276 -73.91 -65.91 -66.07
C LEU A 276 -73.23 -64.54 -66.29
N TYR A 277 -72.77 -64.29 -67.52
CA TYR A 277 -72.14 -63.03 -67.94
C TYR A 277 -73.15 -61.91 -68.17
N GLN A 278 -74.40 -62.24 -68.52
CA GLN A 278 -75.48 -61.24 -68.65
C GLN A 278 -75.90 -60.68 -67.29
N VAL A 279 -75.88 -61.48 -66.22
CA VAL A 279 -76.15 -60.98 -64.85
C VAL A 279 -75.10 -59.94 -64.44
N ASP A 280 -73.83 -60.21 -64.74
CA ASP A 280 -72.73 -59.26 -64.48
C ASP A 280 -72.92 -57.97 -65.29
N LYS A 281 -73.27 -58.09 -66.58
CA LYS A 281 -73.47 -56.94 -67.48
C LYS A 281 -74.68 -56.07 -67.10
N LEU A 282 -75.78 -56.68 -66.65
CA LEU A 282 -76.99 -55.95 -66.22
C LEU A 282 -76.87 -55.37 -64.81
N SER A 283 -75.94 -55.88 -63.99
CA SER A 283 -75.69 -55.36 -62.64
C SER A 283 -74.87 -54.06 -62.60
N LEU A 284 -74.30 -53.64 -63.73
CA LEU A 284 -73.26 -52.60 -63.78
C LEU A 284 -73.64 -51.34 -64.58
N ASP A 285 -74.80 -51.28 -65.23
CA ASP A 285 -75.17 -50.11 -66.04
C ASP A 285 -75.96 -49.06 -65.23
N GLN A 286 -75.22 -48.00 -64.85
CA GLN A 286 -75.56 -46.81 -64.06
C GLN A 286 -75.85 -47.01 -62.57
N VAL A 287 -74.78 -46.90 -61.77
CA VAL A 287 -74.82 -46.70 -60.33
C VAL A 287 -74.34 -45.28 -60.00
N THR A 288 -75.23 -44.43 -59.48
CA THR A 288 -74.84 -43.12 -58.90
C THR A 288 -74.70 -43.23 -57.39
N VAL A 289 -73.53 -42.86 -56.87
CA VAL A 289 -73.21 -42.86 -55.44
C VAL A 289 -73.30 -41.44 -54.91
N TYR A 290 -74.19 -41.21 -53.94
CA TYR A 290 -74.26 -39.93 -53.26
C TYR A 290 -73.21 -39.86 -52.13
N PRO A 291 -72.71 -38.66 -51.75
CA PRO A 291 -71.67 -38.50 -50.71
C PRO A 291 -72.08 -39.00 -49.30
N ASP A 292 -73.37 -39.26 -49.08
CA ASP A 292 -73.93 -39.87 -47.87
C ASP A 292 -73.94 -41.41 -47.89
N GLY A 293 -73.47 -42.03 -48.98
CA GLY A 293 -73.31 -43.49 -49.12
C GLY A 293 -74.52 -44.21 -49.72
N GLU A 294 -75.53 -43.48 -50.21
CA GLU A 294 -76.70 -44.06 -50.88
C GLU A 294 -76.40 -44.37 -52.36
N LEU A 295 -76.84 -45.54 -52.84
CA LEU A 295 -76.62 -46.04 -54.21
C LEU A 295 -77.94 -46.07 -54.97
N ASN A 296 -78.00 -45.42 -56.13
CA ASN A 296 -79.16 -45.49 -57.05
C ASN A 296 -78.79 -46.31 -58.29
N VAL A 297 -79.60 -47.32 -58.64
CA VAL A 297 -79.38 -48.23 -59.79
C VAL A 297 -80.59 -48.19 -60.71
N GLN A 298 -80.39 -47.89 -62.00
CA GLN A 298 -81.46 -47.76 -62.98
C GLN A 298 -81.39 -48.88 -64.04
N ALA A 299 -82.39 -49.76 -64.11
CA ALA A 299 -82.45 -50.80 -65.13
C ALA A 299 -83.01 -50.26 -66.45
N VAL A 300 -82.27 -50.41 -67.55
CA VAL A 300 -82.68 -49.92 -68.88
C VAL A 300 -83.44 -50.99 -69.67
N ALA A 301 -84.63 -50.63 -70.16
CA ALA A 301 -85.38 -51.36 -71.17
C ALA A 301 -84.77 -51.14 -72.58
N ALA A 302 -84.79 -52.17 -73.42
CA ALA A 302 -84.24 -52.12 -74.78
C ALA A 302 -84.90 -51.05 -75.68
N VAL A 303 -84.06 -50.14 -76.23
CA VAL A 303 -83.98 -49.48 -77.58
C VAL A 303 -85.17 -49.69 -78.55
N PRO A 304 -85.57 -48.77 -79.50
CA PRO A 304 -84.86 -47.60 -80.10
C PRO A 304 -85.70 -46.31 -80.35
N GLY A 305 -85.01 -45.20 -80.64
CA GLY A 305 -85.49 -44.22 -81.64
C GLY A 305 -85.93 -42.85 -81.12
N ALA A 306 -84.99 -41.91 -81.09
CA ALA A 306 -85.19 -40.46 -81.29
C ALA A 306 -83.77 -39.88 -81.30
N ALA A 307 -83.28 -39.36 -82.42
CA ALA A 307 -83.47 -37.95 -82.78
C ALA A 307 -83.01 -37.04 -81.61
N ALA A 308 -82.06 -36.13 -81.75
CA ALA A 308 -81.49 -35.53 -82.93
C ALA A 308 -80.28 -34.72 -82.47
N PHE A 309 -79.26 -34.70 -83.33
CA PHE A 309 -78.59 -33.50 -83.85
C PHE A 309 -78.35 -32.34 -82.86
N ALA A 310 -77.09 -32.01 -82.58
CA ALA A 310 -76.32 -30.95 -83.26
C ALA A 310 -76.84 -29.53 -82.88
N ARG A 311 -76.07 -28.47 -82.68
CA ARG A 311 -74.66 -28.11 -82.88
C ARG A 311 -74.50 -26.68 -82.26
N PRO A 312 -73.43 -25.90 -82.47
CA PRO A 312 -72.73 -25.21 -81.38
C PRO A 312 -72.84 -23.67 -81.39
N ILE A 313 -72.08 -23.04 -80.47
CA ILE A 313 -71.64 -21.62 -80.45
C ILE A 313 -72.73 -20.61 -80.03
N SER A 314 -72.59 -20.00 -78.84
CA SER A 314 -71.95 -18.69 -78.65
C SER A 314 -72.41 -17.97 -77.39
N ALA A 315 -71.43 -17.32 -76.76
CA ALA A 315 -71.48 -16.01 -76.12
C ALA A 315 -72.62 -15.69 -75.14
N GLY A 316 -72.24 -15.41 -73.89
CA GLY A 316 -73.14 -14.65 -73.02
C GLY A 316 -72.73 -14.59 -71.57
N ARG A 317 -71.75 -13.73 -71.28
CA ARG A 317 -71.83 -12.73 -70.21
C ARG A 317 -72.10 -13.24 -68.78
N GLY A 318 -71.10 -13.01 -67.92
CA GLY A 318 -71.42 -12.54 -66.57
C GLY A 318 -70.34 -12.77 -65.53
N LEU A 319 -69.51 -11.74 -65.34
CA LEU A 319 -68.99 -11.30 -64.04
C LEU A 319 -68.00 -12.28 -63.37
N ARG A 320 -66.85 -11.92 -62.83
CA ARG A 320 -66.20 -10.66 -62.44
C ARG A 320 -64.75 -11.16 -62.12
N ASN A 321 -63.68 -10.76 -62.78
CA ASN A 321 -62.96 -9.47 -62.69
C ASN A 321 -62.82 -8.95 -61.24
N PRO A 322 -61.73 -8.22 -60.87
CA PRO A 322 -60.50 -7.90 -61.62
C PRO A 322 -59.24 -7.87 -60.65
N PRO A 323 -58.17 -7.07 -60.84
CA PRO A 323 -57.09 -7.35 -61.79
C PRO A 323 -55.67 -6.82 -61.37
N ILE A 324 -54.78 -6.74 -62.38
CA ILE A 324 -53.74 -5.71 -62.64
C ILE A 324 -52.33 -5.90 -62.03
N SER A 325 -51.44 -6.29 -62.94
CA SER A 325 -49.99 -6.01 -63.11
C SER A 325 -49.64 -4.50 -63.12
N PRO A 326 -48.49 -4.03 -63.64
CA PRO A 326 -47.10 -4.26 -63.28
C PRO A 326 -46.34 -2.94 -62.96
N SER A 327 -45.46 -2.94 -61.95
CA SER A 327 -44.29 -2.04 -61.81
C SER A 327 -44.53 -0.50 -61.90
N PRO A 328 -43.51 0.37 -61.94
CA PRO A 328 -42.37 0.61 -61.04
C PRO A 328 -42.50 2.01 -60.36
N VAL A 329 -41.40 2.53 -59.78
CA VAL A 329 -41.20 3.91 -59.26
C VAL A 329 -41.75 4.09 -57.82
N GLN A 330 -40.90 4.09 -56.78
CA GLN A 330 -40.20 5.25 -56.17
C GLN A 330 -41.15 6.39 -55.71
N PRO A 331 -40.75 7.30 -54.80
CA PRO A 331 -39.49 7.41 -54.06
C PRO A 331 -39.64 7.65 -52.54
N MET A 332 -38.54 7.40 -51.83
CA MET A 332 -37.82 8.36 -50.97
C MET A 332 -38.60 9.60 -50.49
N ARG A 333 -38.55 9.83 -49.17
CA ARG A 333 -38.35 11.11 -48.44
C ARG A 333 -38.99 10.95 -47.04
N MET A 334 -38.43 11.39 -45.92
CA MET A 334 -37.35 12.34 -45.61
C MET A 334 -37.25 12.38 -44.05
N PRO A 335 -36.46 13.26 -43.39
CA PRO A 335 -35.15 13.82 -43.74
C PRO A 335 -34.17 14.00 -42.54
N GLN A 336 -32.90 14.25 -42.90
CA GLN A 336 -31.95 15.26 -42.38
C GLN A 336 -31.52 15.23 -40.89
N GLY A 337 -30.24 15.38 -40.55
CA GLY A 337 -29.06 15.70 -41.37
C GLY A 337 -27.76 15.74 -40.56
N PHE A 338 -26.65 15.57 -41.29
CA PHE A 338 -25.35 16.30 -41.25
C PHE A 338 -25.01 17.21 -40.06
N PRO A 339 -23.70 17.42 -39.73
CA PRO A 339 -22.61 17.55 -40.71
C PRO A 339 -21.23 16.94 -40.38
N HIS A 340 -20.57 16.52 -41.46
CA HIS A 340 -19.11 16.56 -41.72
C HIS A 340 -18.73 18.01 -42.16
N PRO A 341 -17.45 18.49 -42.13
CA PRO A 341 -16.35 17.81 -42.83
C PRO A 341 -14.88 18.05 -42.37
N SER A 342 -13.98 17.24 -42.96
CA SER A 342 -12.60 17.58 -43.41
C SER A 342 -11.55 17.93 -42.32
N ALA A 343 -10.25 17.65 -42.43
CA ALA A 343 -9.36 17.14 -43.46
C ALA A 343 -8.08 16.59 -42.78
N SER A 344 -7.37 15.75 -43.53
CA SER A 344 -6.00 15.19 -43.42
C SER A 344 -4.89 16.17 -42.95
N PRO A 345 -3.60 15.78 -42.75
CA PRO A 345 -2.93 14.55 -43.20
C PRO A 345 -1.86 13.89 -42.26
N SER A 346 -1.37 12.75 -42.75
CA SER A 346 -0.15 11.94 -42.48
C SER A 346 1.16 12.74 -42.24
N PRO A 347 2.37 12.14 -42.04
CA PRO A 347 2.78 10.72 -42.13
C PRO A 347 3.72 10.23 -41.00
N GLY A 348 4.12 8.97 -41.08
CA GLY A 348 4.89 8.27 -40.04
C GLY A 348 6.42 8.35 -40.16
N ARG A 349 7.12 7.54 -39.36
CA ARG A 349 8.46 7.01 -39.66
C ARG A 349 8.90 6.01 -38.60
N MET A 350 9.47 4.91 -39.07
CA MET A 350 10.48 4.11 -38.35
C MET A 350 11.68 4.99 -37.96
N ASP A 351 12.41 4.59 -36.91
CA ASP A 351 13.88 4.48 -36.82
C ASP A 351 14.22 4.05 -35.38
N VAL A 352 14.78 2.86 -35.11
CA VAL A 352 16.14 2.37 -35.39
C VAL A 352 17.21 2.99 -34.48
N ALA A 353 17.74 2.10 -33.63
CA ALA A 353 19.12 1.90 -33.19
C ALA A 353 19.98 3.06 -32.64
N MET A 354 20.66 2.68 -31.55
CA MET A 354 21.98 3.13 -31.08
C MET A 354 22.96 3.45 -32.23
N PRO A 355 24.02 4.21 -31.92
CA PRO A 355 25.31 3.53 -31.85
C PRO A 355 26.24 3.99 -30.72
N ALA A 356 27.17 3.09 -30.45
CA ALA A 356 28.28 3.17 -29.52
C ALA A 356 29.50 3.94 -30.07
N GLY A 357 30.39 4.30 -29.14
CA GLY A 357 31.77 4.74 -29.35
C GLY A 357 32.20 5.54 -28.12
N ARG A 358 33.23 5.20 -27.34
CA ARG A 358 34.62 5.11 -27.79
C ARG A 358 35.51 4.51 -26.68
N ALA A 359 36.55 3.82 -27.12
CA ALA A 359 37.54 3.04 -26.39
C ALA A 359 38.50 3.85 -25.49
N GLY A 360 39.20 3.12 -24.60
CA GLY A 360 40.60 3.40 -24.24
C GLY A 360 41.00 3.19 -22.78
N HIS A 361 41.50 2.00 -22.45
CA HIS A 361 42.51 1.83 -21.39
C HIS A 361 43.89 2.24 -21.95
N PRO A 362 44.82 2.74 -21.11
CA PRO A 362 45.91 1.85 -20.69
C PRO A 362 46.49 2.08 -19.27
N LEU A 363 47.00 0.97 -18.73
CA LEU A 363 48.23 0.82 -17.93
C LEU A 363 48.29 1.24 -16.45
N ALA A 364 48.47 0.21 -15.64
CA ALA A 364 49.04 0.24 -14.30
C ALA A 364 50.57 0.47 -14.33
N VAL A 365 51.08 1.25 -13.37
CA VAL A 365 52.50 1.31 -13.00
C VAL A 365 52.61 1.36 -11.46
N GLY A 366 53.31 0.38 -10.89
CA GLY A 366 54.34 0.56 -9.86
C GLY A 366 53.93 1.00 -8.44
N ALA A 367 54.06 0.08 -7.50
CA ALA A 367 53.89 0.23 -6.05
C ALA A 367 54.93 1.15 -5.36
N SER A 368 54.54 1.77 -4.23
CA SER A 368 55.33 1.73 -2.98
C SER A 368 54.48 2.17 -1.75
N PRO A 369 54.62 1.53 -0.58
CA PRO A 369 53.74 1.70 0.59
C PRO A 369 54.32 2.67 1.62
N GLY A 370 53.52 3.62 2.10
CA GLY A 370 53.93 4.48 3.21
C GLY A 370 53.45 5.92 3.09
N GLY A 371 52.14 6.13 3.17
CA GLY A 371 51.57 7.46 3.17
C GLY A 371 50.07 7.37 3.33
N GLY A 372 49.58 7.33 4.57
CA GLY A 372 48.15 7.36 4.85
C GLY A 372 47.54 8.64 4.29
N ARG A 373 46.82 8.51 3.17
CA ARG A 373 46.02 9.60 2.59
C ARG A 373 44.89 9.91 3.58
N PRO A 374 44.57 11.18 3.85
CA PRO A 374 43.38 11.51 4.60
C PRO A 374 42.17 10.95 3.84
N VAL A 375 41.47 9.99 4.46
CA VAL A 375 40.31 9.33 3.89
C VAL A 375 39.27 10.39 3.54
N SER A 376 38.87 10.46 2.27
CA SER A 376 37.91 11.47 1.83
C SER A 376 36.52 11.15 2.37
N ARG A 377 35.70 12.18 2.60
CA ARG A 377 34.32 12.02 3.07
C ARG A 377 33.51 11.05 2.19
N GLU A 378 33.78 11.06 0.89
CA GLU A 378 33.15 10.19 -0.10
C GLU A 378 33.59 8.73 0.06
N GLU A 379 34.85 8.48 0.41
CA GLU A 379 35.38 7.14 0.66
C GLU A 379 34.84 6.55 1.97
N VAL A 380 34.64 7.39 3.00
CA VAL A 380 33.95 6.99 4.24
C VAL A 380 32.48 6.65 3.97
N VAL A 381 31.78 7.48 3.19
CA VAL A 381 30.38 7.25 2.85
C VAL A 381 30.21 6.00 1.99
N ALA A 382 31.09 5.78 1.01
CA ALA A 382 31.09 4.57 0.19
C ALA A 382 31.34 3.32 1.04
N ARG A 383 32.27 3.38 2.01
CA ARG A 383 32.51 2.28 2.96
C ARG A 383 31.34 2.03 3.90
N LEU A 384 30.64 3.08 4.34
CA LEU A 384 29.45 2.93 5.18
C LEU A 384 28.24 2.40 4.41
N GLN A 385 28.14 2.73 3.12
CA GLN A 385 27.11 2.20 2.22
C GLN A 385 27.38 0.78 1.75
N SER A 386 28.64 0.31 1.80
CA SER A 386 29.01 -1.07 1.45
C SER A 386 28.92 -2.07 2.60
N LEU A 387 28.68 -1.60 3.84
CA LEU A 387 28.57 -2.47 5.01
C LEU A 387 27.16 -3.03 5.16
N SER A 388 27.08 -4.30 5.52
CA SER A 388 25.82 -4.96 5.83
C SER A 388 25.21 -4.40 7.13
N LYS A 389 23.89 -4.52 7.29
CA LYS A 389 23.17 -4.04 8.48
C LYS A 389 23.71 -4.64 9.78
N GLU A 390 24.12 -5.90 9.75
CA GLU A 390 24.68 -6.62 10.91
C GLU A 390 26.05 -6.06 11.34
N GLU A 391 26.88 -5.63 10.39
CA GLU A 391 28.18 -5.01 10.69
C GLU A 391 28.02 -3.59 11.25
N LEU A 392 27.02 -2.84 10.78
CA LEU A 392 26.67 -1.53 11.32
C LEU A 392 26.15 -1.62 12.75
N ASP A 393 25.27 -2.58 13.04
CA ASP A 393 24.75 -2.83 14.39
C ASP A 393 25.86 -3.27 15.36
N GLY A 394 26.81 -4.08 14.88
CA GLY A 394 28.00 -4.46 15.65
C GLY A 394 28.92 -3.28 15.96
N PHE A 395 29.10 -2.34 15.01
CA PHE A 395 29.88 -1.12 15.21
C PHE A 395 29.22 -0.18 16.22
N GLU A 396 27.89 -0.05 16.16
CA GLU A 396 27.12 0.76 17.11
C GLU A 396 27.18 0.18 18.54
N ALA A 397 27.11 -1.15 18.67
CA ALA A 397 27.28 -1.85 19.94
C ALA A 397 28.69 -1.62 20.54
N ALA A 398 29.74 -1.69 19.72
CA ALA A 398 31.11 -1.41 20.14
C ALA A 398 31.30 0.05 20.60
N LEU A 399 30.68 1.00 19.89
CA LEU A 399 30.73 2.43 20.24
C LEU A 399 29.99 2.72 21.57
N ARG A 400 28.84 2.06 21.81
CA ARG A 400 28.13 2.15 23.10
C ARG A 400 28.93 1.54 24.24
N ALA A 401 29.58 0.40 24.02
CA ALA A 401 30.44 -0.23 25.03
C ALA A 401 31.63 0.66 25.41
N GLN A 402 32.25 1.33 24.43
CA GLN A 402 33.34 2.27 24.66
C GLN A 402 32.88 3.52 25.44
N LYS A 403 31.68 4.02 25.15
CA LYS A 403 31.07 5.14 25.88
C LYS A 403 30.71 4.78 27.33
N ALA A 404 30.25 3.54 27.56
CA ALA A 404 30.01 3.02 28.90
C ALA A 404 31.32 2.88 29.71
N ALA A 405 32.41 2.43 29.06
CA ALA A 405 33.72 2.33 29.70
C ALA A 405 34.35 3.70 30.04
N GLY A 406 34.04 4.73 29.24
CA GLY A 406 34.54 6.10 29.46
C GLY A 406 33.82 6.89 30.58
N GLY A 407 32.65 6.45 31.03
CA GLY A 407 31.84 7.16 32.04
C GLY A 407 32.24 6.94 33.50
N GLY A 408 33.15 6.01 33.80
CA GLY A 408 33.41 5.53 35.16
C GLY A 408 34.55 6.20 35.95
N ARG A 409 35.21 7.26 35.45
CA ARG A 409 36.46 7.80 36.07
C ARG A 409 36.39 9.25 36.60
N GLY A 410 35.22 9.80 36.90
CA GLY A 410 35.10 11.24 37.17
C GLY A 410 34.20 11.72 38.32
N GLY A 411 33.82 10.89 39.29
CA GLY A 411 33.00 11.32 40.43
C GLY A 411 33.79 11.36 41.76
N PRO A 412 33.78 12.46 42.54
CA PRO A 412 34.39 12.46 43.87
C PRO A 412 33.57 11.58 44.84
N PRO A 413 34.19 11.00 45.89
CA PRO A 413 33.52 10.00 46.73
C PRO A 413 32.40 10.62 47.58
N PRO A 414 31.37 9.83 47.95
CA PRO A 414 30.26 10.33 48.75
C PRO A 414 30.71 10.57 50.20
N ARG A 415 30.38 11.74 50.75
CA ARG A 415 30.51 12.01 52.18
C ARG A 415 29.44 11.19 52.93
N GLY A 416 29.89 10.29 53.79
CA GLY A 416 29.02 9.52 54.68
C GLY A 416 28.36 10.37 55.77
N PRO A 417 27.27 9.90 56.38
CA PRO A 417 26.55 10.60 57.43
C PRO A 417 27.04 10.18 58.83
N GLY A 418 27.12 11.14 59.75
CA GLY A 418 27.44 10.95 61.17
C GLY A 418 28.43 12.01 61.64
N GLY A 419 28.25 12.72 62.76
CA GLY A 419 27.26 12.69 63.82
C GLY A 419 27.56 13.90 64.72
N MET A 420 26.56 14.32 65.48
CA MET A 420 26.58 15.49 66.36
C MET A 420 27.58 15.37 67.53
N ALA A 421 28.11 16.53 67.96
CA ALA A 421 28.52 16.96 69.31
C ALA A 421 29.73 17.91 69.17
N SER A 422 29.93 19.01 69.89
CA SER A 422 29.21 19.77 70.91
C SER A 422 30.10 20.97 71.26
N SER A 423 29.50 22.09 71.66
CA SER A 423 30.06 23.11 72.57
C SER A 423 31.05 24.16 72.04
N SER A 424 30.56 25.41 72.08
CA SER A 424 31.20 26.74 72.17
C SER A 424 32.32 26.86 73.25
N PRO A 425 32.91 28.06 73.55
CA PRO A 425 32.94 29.36 72.85
C PRO A 425 34.35 30.02 72.77
N GLY A 426 34.49 31.02 71.89
CA GLY A 426 35.21 32.29 72.11
C GLY A 426 36.75 32.28 72.22
N TYR A 427 37.40 33.19 71.48
CA TYR A 427 38.21 34.29 72.04
C TYR A 427 38.91 35.06 70.90
N ARG A 428 38.70 36.40 70.93
CA ARG A 428 39.47 37.52 70.36
C ARG A 428 39.71 37.63 68.86
#